data_AF-A0A6G7C713-F1
#
_entry.id   AF-A0A6G7C713-F1
#
_cell.length_a   1.000
_cell.length_b   1.000
_cell.length_c   1.000
_cell.angle_alpha   90.00
_cell.angle_beta   90.00
_cell.angle_gamma   90.00
#
_symmetry.space_group_name_H-M   'P 1'
#
loop_
_entity.id
_entity.type
_entity.pdbx_description
1 polymer ?
#
loop_
_entity_poly.entity_id
_entity_poly.type
_entity_poly.pdbx_seq_one_letter_code
_entity_poly.pdbx_strand_id
1 'polypeptide(L)'
;MNKQRLEQILNIPFSELVSNSELQTELTDYYKFIYNVKVCTSCKNKFPTYYKKLVENGVEKLTAKTESNFKLRDNIGVLQINFGDGNFISQTYAPDDLCIGFLKDNPARISLFEKYPENWMELIQKNNENETENE
;
A
#
# COMPACT_ATOMS: atom_id res chain seq x y z
N MET A 1 -0.74 1.89 -3.27
CA MET A 1 -1.21 3.29 -3.42
C MET A 1 -0.04 4.13 -3.90
N ASN A 2 -0.22 5.03 -4.87
CA ASN A 2 0.90 5.74 -5.51
C ASN A 2 1.18 7.09 -4.83
N LYS A 3 2.39 7.27 -4.31
CA LYS A 3 2.81 8.50 -3.62
C LYS A 3 2.75 9.74 -4.52
N GLN A 4 3.32 9.67 -5.71
CA GLN A 4 3.37 10.80 -6.65
C GLN A 4 1.96 11.25 -7.04
N ARG A 5 1.04 10.29 -7.18
CA ARG A 5 -0.36 10.58 -7.49
C ARG A 5 -1.04 11.34 -6.34
N LEU A 6 -0.80 10.94 -5.09
CA LEU A 6 -1.31 11.69 -3.93
C LEU A 6 -0.76 13.13 -3.93
N GLU A 7 0.54 13.32 -4.16
CA GLU A 7 1.15 14.65 -4.24
C GLU A 7 0.53 15.52 -5.35
N GLN A 8 0.26 14.94 -6.52
CA GLN A 8 -0.45 15.64 -7.60
C GLN A 8 -1.85 16.08 -7.18
N ILE A 9 -2.62 15.21 -6.54
CA ILE A 9 -3.98 15.53 -6.09
C ILE A 9 -3.95 16.64 -5.03
N LEU A 10 -3.01 16.60 -4.08
CA LEU A 10 -2.91 17.60 -3.02
C LEU A 10 -2.48 18.99 -3.51
N ASN A 11 -1.87 19.08 -4.70
CA ASN A 11 -1.54 20.34 -5.36
C ASN A 11 -2.71 20.96 -6.15
N ILE A 12 -3.82 20.24 -6.35
CA ILE A 12 -5.01 20.78 -7.02
C ILE A 12 -5.71 21.79 -6.08
N PRO A 13 -6.15 22.97 -6.58
CA PRO A 13 -6.92 23.90 -5.78
C PRO A 13 -8.17 23.25 -5.16
N PHE A 14 -8.39 23.48 -3.86
CA PHE A 14 -9.48 22.83 -3.13
C PHE A 14 -10.86 23.05 -3.77
N SER A 15 -11.11 24.22 -4.36
CA SER A 15 -12.36 24.53 -5.08
C SER A 15 -12.61 23.61 -6.29
N GLU A 16 -11.57 23.28 -7.04
CA GLU A 16 -11.65 22.36 -8.18
C GLU A 16 -11.85 20.92 -7.71
N LEU A 17 -11.16 20.56 -6.64
CA LEU A 17 -11.21 19.23 -6.04
C LEU A 17 -12.61 18.90 -5.50
N VAL A 18 -13.26 19.83 -4.78
CA VAL A 18 -14.65 19.67 -4.29
C VAL A 18 -15.69 19.65 -5.42
N SER A 19 -15.35 20.17 -6.59
CA SER A 19 -16.25 20.19 -7.76
C SER A 19 -16.14 18.91 -8.60
N ASN A 20 -15.14 18.07 -8.32
CA ASN A 20 -14.89 16.83 -9.07
C ASN A 20 -15.11 15.59 -8.18
N SER A 21 -16.10 14.77 -8.51
CA SER A 21 -16.46 13.58 -7.74
C SER A 21 -15.44 12.44 -7.83
N GLU A 22 -14.74 12.32 -8.95
CA GLU A 22 -13.70 11.29 -9.14
C GLU A 22 -12.48 11.60 -8.26
N LEU A 23 -12.00 12.85 -8.28
CA LEU A 23 -10.90 13.29 -7.43
C LEU A 23 -11.26 13.19 -5.94
N GLN A 24 -12.50 13.50 -5.57
CA GLN A 24 -12.96 13.29 -4.20
C GLN A 24 -12.91 11.82 -3.80
N THR A 25 -13.37 10.93 -4.67
CA THR A 25 -13.36 9.48 -4.43
C THR A 25 -11.92 9.00 -4.26
N GLU A 26 -11.04 9.33 -5.20
CA GLU A 26 -9.63 8.95 -5.18
C GLU A 26 -8.92 9.45 -3.90
N LEU A 27 -9.09 10.72 -3.53
CA LEU A 27 -8.51 11.28 -2.30
C LEU A 27 -9.05 10.59 -1.05
N THR A 28 -10.34 10.26 -1.04
CA THR A 28 -10.97 9.57 0.10
C THR A 28 -10.48 8.13 0.20
N ASP A 29 -10.17 7.47 -0.91
CA ASP A 29 -9.54 6.14 -0.92
C ASP A 29 -8.11 6.18 -0.37
N TYR A 30 -7.32 7.21 -0.70
CA TYR A 30 -6.03 7.46 -0.02
C TYR A 30 -6.21 7.61 1.48
N TYR A 31 -7.18 8.42 1.93
CA TYR A 31 -7.46 8.61 3.35
C TYR A 31 -7.84 7.28 4.04
N LYS A 32 -8.76 6.52 3.45
CA LYS A 32 -9.16 5.20 3.94
C LYS A 32 -7.97 4.27 4.05
N PHE A 33 -7.13 4.20 3.02
CA PHE A 33 -5.93 3.37 3.00
C PHE A 33 -4.95 3.79 4.09
N ILE A 34 -4.60 5.07 4.18
CA ILE A 34 -3.59 5.59 5.11
C ILE A 34 -4.02 5.39 6.57
N TYR A 35 -5.26 5.77 6.92
CA TYR A 35 -5.72 5.76 8.30
C TYR A 35 -6.46 4.48 8.71
N ASN A 36 -6.70 3.55 7.77
CA ASN A 36 -7.46 2.31 7.99
C ASN A 36 -8.84 2.55 8.61
N VAL A 37 -9.58 3.54 8.10
CA VAL A 37 -10.90 3.95 8.64
C VAL A 37 -11.98 3.90 7.58
N LYS A 38 -13.22 3.67 8.01
CA LYS A 38 -14.39 3.87 7.14
C LYS A 38 -14.59 5.37 6.89
N VAL A 39 -14.85 5.70 5.63
CA VAL A 39 -15.04 7.06 5.15
C VAL A 39 -16.50 7.27 4.76
N CYS A 40 -17.07 8.41 5.14
CA CYS A 40 -18.37 8.84 4.63
C CYS A 40 -18.17 9.69 3.38
N THR A 41 -18.60 9.21 2.21
CA THR A 41 -18.53 9.91 0.93
C THR A 41 -19.75 10.79 0.64
N SER A 42 -20.89 10.52 1.29
CA SER A 42 -22.12 11.33 1.16
C SER A 42 -22.17 12.55 2.09
N CYS A 43 -21.30 12.59 3.11
CA CYS A 43 -21.26 13.65 4.10
C CYS A 43 -20.43 14.86 3.58
N LYS A 44 -21.09 15.86 2.98
CA LYS A 44 -20.44 17.07 2.42
C LYS A 44 -19.41 17.73 3.36
N ASN A 45 -19.71 17.76 4.66
CA ASN A 45 -18.86 18.44 5.65
C ASN A 45 -17.62 17.63 6.07
N LYS A 46 -17.52 16.35 5.68
CA LYS A 46 -16.40 15.48 6.07
C LYS A 46 -15.23 15.55 5.09
N PHE A 47 -15.50 15.75 3.80
CA PHE A 47 -14.47 15.83 2.77
C PHE A 47 -13.36 16.86 3.09
N PRO A 48 -13.68 18.12 3.50
CA PRO A 48 -12.65 19.09 3.89
C PRO A 48 -11.75 18.60 5.03
N THR A 49 -12.29 17.80 5.95
CA THR A 49 -11.52 17.23 7.07
C THR A 49 -10.53 16.16 6.59
N TYR A 50 -10.94 15.31 5.65
CA TYR A 50 -10.06 14.29 5.06
C TYR A 50 -8.93 14.95 4.28
N TYR A 51 -9.26 15.93 3.44
CA TYR A 51 -8.30 16.73 2.68
C TYR A 51 -7.27 17.38 3.60
N LYS A 52 -7.72 18.12 4.63
CA LYS A 52 -6.82 18.81 5.57
C LYS A 52 -5.81 17.86 6.22
N LYS A 53 -6.26 16.69 6.69
CA LYS A 53 -5.37 15.68 7.28
C LYS A 53 -4.35 15.15 6.29
N LEU A 54 -4.75 14.90 5.05
CA LEU A 54 -3.82 14.43 4.01
C LEU A 54 -2.80 15.49 3.61
N VAL A 55 -3.17 16.77 3.59
CA VAL A 55 -2.23 17.87 3.40
C VAL A 55 -1.22 17.94 4.56
N GLU A 56 -1.68 17.78 5.81
CA GLU A 56 -0.82 17.86 6.99
C GLU A 56 0.22 16.74 7.07
N ASN A 57 -0.17 15.48 6.81
CA ASN A 57 0.73 14.33 6.99
C ASN A 57 0.42 13.11 6.11
N GLY A 58 -0.39 13.27 5.06
CA GLY A 58 -0.81 12.16 4.20
C GLY A 58 0.35 11.50 3.44
N VAL A 59 1.24 12.31 2.86
CA VAL A 59 2.40 11.81 2.08
C VAL A 59 3.39 11.06 2.96
N GLU A 60 3.69 11.59 4.15
CA GLU A 60 4.59 10.95 5.11
C GLU A 60 4.01 9.61 5.59
N LYS A 61 2.74 9.59 6.01
CA LYS A 61 2.09 8.35 6.46
C LYS A 61 1.94 7.33 5.35
N LEU A 62 1.68 7.77 4.11
CA LEU A 62 1.68 6.87 2.96
C LEU A 62 3.06 6.26 2.77
N THR A 63 4.12 7.08 2.80
CA THR A 63 5.51 6.62 2.66
C THR A 63 5.83 5.57 3.72
N ALA A 64 5.58 5.86 5.00
CA ALA A 64 5.81 4.90 6.09
C ALA A 64 5.01 3.60 5.95
N LYS A 65 3.82 3.65 5.34
CA LYS A 65 2.97 2.48 5.12
C LYS A 65 3.36 1.66 3.89
N THR A 66 4.00 2.27 2.91
CA THR A 66 4.43 1.61 1.66
C THR A 66 5.94 1.37 1.60
N GLU A 67 6.68 1.80 2.62
CA GLU A 67 8.11 1.55 2.72
C GLU A 67 8.35 0.05 2.82
N SER A 68 9.27 -0.43 1.98
CA SER A 68 9.59 -1.83 1.89
C SER A 68 11.05 -2.05 1.53
N ASN A 69 11.61 -3.12 2.08
CA ASN A 69 12.90 -3.65 1.69
C ASN A 69 12.84 -4.42 0.37
N PHE A 70 11.63 -4.75 -0.11
CA PHE A 70 11.37 -5.44 -1.35
C PHE A 70 10.94 -4.45 -2.45
N LYS A 71 11.40 -4.72 -3.68
CA LYS A 71 10.93 -4.05 -4.90
C LYS A 71 10.86 -5.08 -6.02
N LEU A 72 9.71 -5.22 -6.67
CA LEU A 72 9.59 -6.02 -7.89
C LEU A 72 10.33 -5.35 -9.06
N ARG A 73 10.85 -6.15 -9.99
CA ARG A 73 11.43 -5.62 -11.23
C ARG A 73 10.40 -4.83 -12.04
N ASP A 74 10.85 -3.80 -12.74
CA ASP A 74 10.00 -2.87 -13.49
C ASP A 74 9.21 -3.51 -14.65
N ASN A 75 9.53 -4.75 -15.05
CA ASN A 75 8.80 -5.50 -16.07
C ASN A 75 7.73 -6.45 -15.49
N ILE A 76 7.56 -6.49 -14.18
CA ILE A 76 6.61 -7.37 -13.50
C ILE A 76 5.35 -6.58 -13.15
N GLY A 77 4.18 -7.06 -13.61
CA GLY A 77 2.89 -6.46 -13.30
C GLY A 77 2.41 -6.73 -11.86
N VAL A 78 1.09 -6.81 -11.69
CA VAL A 78 0.49 -7.21 -10.42
C VAL A 78 0.60 -8.73 -10.27
N LEU A 79 1.14 -9.19 -9.15
CA LEU A 79 1.20 -10.61 -8.79
C LEU A 79 0.26 -10.87 -7.63
N GLN A 80 -0.57 -11.89 -7.77
CA GLN A 80 -1.41 -12.39 -6.69
C GLN A 80 -0.62 -13.38 -5.83
N ILE A 81 -0.75 -13.24 -4.50
CA ILE A 81 -0.01 -14.09 -3.55
C ILE A 81 -0.74 -15.43 -3.39
N ASN A 82 -2.00 -15.37 -2.96
CA ASN A 82 -2.88 -16.53 -2.77
C ASN A 82 -4.21 -16.34 -3.51
N PHE A 83 -4.76 -17.46 -3.98
CA PHE A 83 -6.10 -17.51 -4.56
C PHE A 83 -7.14 -17.44 -3.42
N GLY A 84 -7.87 -16.32 -3.33
CA GLY A 84 -8.99 -16.16 -2.39
C GLY A 84 -8.89 -14.95 -1.45
N ASP A 85 -7.69 -14.59 -0.99
CA ASP A 85 -7.52 -13.55 0.04
C ASP A 85 -7.49 -12.12 -0.51
N GLY A 86 -7.46 -11.97 -1.84
CA GLY A 86 -7.35 -10.65 -2.50
C GLY A 86 -6.02 -9.93 -2.26
N ASN A 87 -5.01 -10.63 -1.73
CA ASN A 87 -3.68 -10.07 -1.50
C ASN A 87 -2.83 -10.10 -2.78
N PHE A 88 -2.22 -8.95 -3.08
CA PHE A 88 -1.39 -8.75 -4.25
C PHE A 88 -0.14 -7.93 -3.92
N ILE A 89 0.91 -8.14 -4.71
CA ILE A 89 2.11 -7.29 -4.75
C ILE A 89 2.26 -6.71 -6.15
N SER A 90 2.83 -5.50 -6.23
CA SER A 90 3.11 -4.79 -7.47
C SER A 90 4.35 -3.91 -7.29
N GLN A 91 4.82 -3.29 -8.37
CA GLN A 91 5.99 -2.40 -8.36
C GLN A 91 5.87 -1.22 -7.38
N THR A 92 4.65 -0.78 -7.08
CA THR A 92 4.36 0.36 -6.20
C THR A 92 3.75 -0.04 -4.86
N TYR A 93 3.63 -1.35 -4.61
CA TYR A 93 3.07 -1.91 -3.39
C TYR A 93 3.62 -3.32 -3.20
N ALA A 94 4.68 -3.43 -2.43
CA ALA A 94 5.33 -4.71 -2.12
C ALA A 94 5.65 -4.81 -0.62
N PRO A 95 4.67 -4.75 0.31
CA PRO A 95 4.93 -4.85 1.74
C PRO A 95 5.79 -6.06 2.13
N ASP A 96 6.70 -5.90 3.09
CA ASP A 96 7.67 -6.92 3.47
C ASP A 96 7.01 -8.24 3.89
N ASP A 97 5.93 -8.18 4.67
CA ASP A 97 5.15 -9.33 5.13
C ASP A 97 4.54 -10.12 3.96
N LEU A 98 3.94 -9.41 3.00
CA LEU A 98 3.39 -10.00 1.79
C LEU A 98 4.48 -10.63 0.90
N CYS A 99 5.62 -9.96 0.75
CA CYS A 99 6.74 -10.48 -0.03
C CYS A 99 7.38 -11.70 0.61
N ILE A 100 7.54 -11.71 1.93
CA ILE A 100 8.03 -12.87 2.68
C ILE A 100 7.08 -14.06 2.51
N GLY A 101 5.76 -13.85 2.65
CA GLY A 101 4.77 -14.90 2.38
C GLY A 101 4.87 -15.44 0.95
N PHE A 102 4.96 -14.54 -0.04
CA PHE A 102 5.08 -14.91 -1.45
C PHE A 102 6.35 -15.72 -1.77
N LEU A 103 7.46 -15.44 -1.07
CA LEU A 103 8.73 -16.17 -1.17
C LEU A 103 8.72 -17.47 -0.36
N LYS A 104 8.01 -17.55 0.77
CA LYS A 104 7.84 -18.76 1.58
C LYS A 104 7.23 -19.89 0.73
N ASP A 105 6.23 -19.57 -0.09
CA ASP A 105 5.59 -20.55 -0.98
C ASP A 105 6.53 -21.08 -2.08
N ASN A 106 7.41 -20.23 -2.59
CA ASN A 106 8.39 -20.61 -3.61
C ASN A 106 9.59 -19.64 -3.60
N PRO A 107 10.71 -20.03 -2.93
CA PRO A 107 11.88 -19.17 -2.81
C PRO A 107 12.52 -18.77 -4.14
N ALA A 108 12.32 -19.54 -5.23
CA ALA A 108 12.84 -19.19 -6.56
C ALA A 108 12.22 -17.91 -7.14
N ARG A 109 11.07 -17.47 -6.59
CA ARG A 109 10.42 -16.19 -6.92
C ARG A 109 11.26 -14.97 -6.53
N ILE A 110 12.33 -15.13 -5.74
CA ILE A 110 13.28 -14.04 -5.45
C ILE A 110 13.84 -13.40 -6.73
N SER A 111 13.94 -14.18 -7.81
CA SER A 111 14.35 -13.70 -9.14
C SER A 111 13.45 -12.57 -9.70
N LEU A 112 12.20 -12.46 -9.24
CA LEU A 112 11.24 -11.42 -9.63
C LEU A 112 11.49 -10.07 -8.95
N PHE A 113 12.32 -10.05 -7.91
CA PHE A 113 12.65 -8.85 -7.15
C PHE A 113 13.96 -8.21 -7.67
N GLU A 114 13.96 -6.88 -7.69
CA GLU A 114 15.11 -6.03 -7.96
C GLU A 114 15.84 -5.64 -6.67
N LYS A 115 15.06 -5.34 -5.62
CA LYS A 115 15.54 -5.01 -4.26
C LYS A 115 14.92 -6.01 -3.28
N TYR A 116 15.70 -6.48 -2.32
CA TYR A 116 15.27 -7.34 -1.21
C TYR A 116 16.34 -7.28 -0.10
N PRO A 117 15.98 -7.56 1.16
CA PRO A 117 16.95 -7.58 2.26
C PRO A 117 17.89 -8.80 2.13
N GLU A 118 19.16 -8.66 2.51
CA GLU A 118 20.16 -9.74 2.40
C GLU A 118 19.77 -10.99 3.20
N ASN A 119 19.14 -10.80 4.36
CA ASN A 119 18.68 -11.85 5.26
C ASN A 119 17.29 -12.42 4.92
N TRP A 120 16.77 -12.21 3.70
CA TRP A 120 15.42 -12.66 3.31
C TRP A 120 15.20 -14.17 3.51
N MET A 121 16.24 -15.00 3.34
CA MET A 121 16.16 -16.45 3.58
C MET A 121 15.88 -16.78 5.05
N GLU A 122 16.43 -16.02 5.99
CA GLU A 122 16.13 -16.19 7.42
C GLU A 122 14.71 -15.71 7.75
N LEU A 123 14.26 -14.64 7.09
CA LEU A 123 12.92 -14.08 7.30
C LEU A 123 11.82 -15.08 6.90
N ILE A 124 11.99 -15.81 5.79
CA ILE A 124 11.05 -16.85 5.38
C ILE A 124 11.07 -18.08 6.32
N GLN A 125 12.21 -18.38 6.96
CA GLN A 125 12.34 -19.48 7.91
C GLN A 125 11.69 -19.15 9.26
N LYS A 126 11.96 -17.97 9.82
CA LYS A 126 11.37 -17.50 11.09
C LYS A 126 9.85 -17.40 11.04
N ASN A 127 9.28 -17.11 9.86
CA ASN A 127 7.83 -17.06 9.70
C ASN A 127 7.16 -18.46 9.77
N ASN A 128 7.92 -19.55 9.84
CA ASN A 128 7.36 -20.89 10.09
C ASN A 128 7.12 -21.17 11.58
N GLU A 129 7.93 -20.57 12.47
CA GLU A 129 7.88 -20.84 13.92
C GLU A 129 6.70 -20.10 14.60
N ASN A 130 6.32 -18.93 14.08
CA ASN A 130 5.21 -18.15 14.65
C ASN A 130 3.80 -18.70 14.32
N GLU A 131 3.67 -19.61 13.34
CA GLU A 131 2.40 -20.28 13.02
C GLU A 131 2.16 -21.53 13.89
N THR A 132 3.15 -21.98 14.67
CA THR A 132 3.06 -23.21 15.47
C THR A 132 2.74 -23.00 16.96
N GLU A 133 2.62 -21.76 17.45
CA GLU A 133 2.32 -21.47 18.88
C GLU A 133 0.85 -21.16 19.19
N ASN A 134 -0.09 -21.44 18.29
CA ASN A 134 -1.53 -21.38 18.58
C ASN A 134 -2.23 -22.72 18.29
N GLU A 135 -1.94 -23.74 19.10
CA GLU A 135 -2.85 -24.87 19.35
C GLU A 135 -3.19 -24.95 20.84
#